data_AF-A0A8W8MJE2-F1
#
_entry.id   AF-A0A8W8MJE2-F1
#
_cell.length_a   1.000
_cell.length_b   1.000
_cell.length_c   1.000
_cell.angle_alpha   90.00
_cell.angle_beta   90.00
_cell.angle_gamma   90.00
#
_symmetry.space_group_name_H-M   'P 1'
#
loop_
_entity.id
_entity.type
_entity.pdbx_description
1 polymer ?
#
loop_
_entity_poly.entity_id
_entity_poly.type
_entity_poly.pdbx_seq_one_letter_code
_entity_poly.pdbx_strand_id
1 'polypeptide(L)'
;DAHNAHLAYNGISPSQFYQTPSEFFGNTAGQEVGVLDPSGSIHRVMASGIQTILPNIPGVGVVRQRWPIYPLHREGDSVGKEADALLEMMNHMSSMSTLYQAPTVQGKHDTVKPDLQFRLNPSQTDPPGPHDHEFFVSASDWEDLINKNVMVRVQTSPSEGSQEESHSHYLELALDRHTHKPVINKCDEQNHHCWDGHREFEEVTYPLF
;
A
#
# COMPACT_ATOMS: atom_id res chain seq x y z
N ASP A 1 -18.31 -27.98 -21.01
CA ASP A 1 -17.42 -28.96 -20.37
C ASP A 1 -15.99 -28.48 -20.55
N ALA A 2 -15.26 -28.21 -19.47
CA ALA A 2 -13.92 -27.63 -19.51
C ALA A 2 -12.84 -28.60 -20.05
N HIS A 3 -13.19 -29.88 -20.22
CA HIS A 3 -12.27 -30.93 -20.62
C HIS A 3 -12.42 -31.36 -22.09
N ASN A 4 -13.42 -30.84 -22.81
CA ASN A 4 -13.73 -31.28 -24.17
C ASN A 4 -13.36 -30.21 -25.21
N ALA A 5 -12.42 -30.52 -26.10
CA ALA A 5 -11.96 -29.63 -27.18
C ALA A 5 -13.09 -29.18 -28.11
N HIS A 6 -14.07 -30.04 -28.36
CA HIS A 6 -15.20 -29.75 -29.26
C HIS A 6 -16.23 -28.81 -28.64
N LEU A 7 -16.17 -28.60 -27.32
CA LEU A 7 -17.05 -27.69 -26.58
C LEU A 7 -16.28 -26.48 -26.03
N ALA A 8 -14.98 -26.35 -26.34
CA ALA A 8 -14.14 -25.26 -25.88
C ALA A 8 -14.31 -24.00 -26.77
N TYR A 9 -14.23 -22.82 -26.17
CA TYR A 9 -14.32 -21.56 -26.88
C TYR A 9 -13.02 -21.27 -27.65
N ASN A 10 -13.13 -20.68 -28.84
CA ASN A 10 -11.97 -20.28 -29.62
C ASN A 10 -11.39 -18.96 -29.09
N GLY A 11 -10.30 -19.03 -28.31
CA GLY A 11 -9.66 -17.86 -27.69
C GLY A 11 -8.90 -16.96 -28.67
N ILE A 12 -8.75 -17.37 -29.92
CA ILE A 12 -7.98 -16.66 -30.94
C ILE A 12 -8.84 -16.14 -32.10
N SER A 13 -10.17 -16.18 -31.96
CA SER A 13 -11.10 -15.73 -32.99
C SER A 13 -10.99 -14.22 -33.23
N PRO A 14 -10.51 -13.76 -34.41
CA PRO A 14 -10.34 -12.33 -34.67
C PRO A 14 -11.66 -11.56 -34.70
N SER A 15 -12.74 -12.23 -35.10
CA SER A 15 -14.10 -11.65 -35.18
C SER A 15 -14.76 -11.49 -33.81
N GLN A 16 -14.31 -12.24 -32.80
CA GLN A 16 -14.88 -12.27 -31.45
C GLN A 16 -13.88 -11.81 -30.38
N PHE A 17 -12.75 -11.22 -30.77
CA PHE A 17 -11.65 -10.87 -29.87
C PHE A 17 -12.07 -9.95 -28.70
N TYR A 18 -13.03 -9.05 -28.93
CA TYR A 18 -13.57 -8.14 -27.91
C TYR A 18 -14.89 -8.61 -27.30
N GLN A 19 -15.39 -9.78 -27.71
CA GLN A 19 -16.63 -10.34 -27.21
C GLN A 19 -16.31 -11.41 -26.18
N THR A 20 -16.95 -11.32 -25.03
CA THR A 20 -16.88 -12.36 -24.00
C THR A 20 -18.22 -13.10 -24.02
N PRO A 21 -18.26 -14.45 -24.12
CA PRO A 21 -19.50 -15.20 -24.03
C PRO A 21 -20.21 -14.95 -22.70
N SER A 22 -21.55 -14.90 -22.70
CA SER A 22 -22.37 -14.65 -21.50
C SER A 22 -22.09 -15.62 -20.35
N GLU A 23 -21.62 -16.82 -20.66
CA GLU A 23 -21.26 -17.90 -19.75
C GLU A 23 -20.06 -17.53 -18.86
N PHE A 24 -19.22 -16.58 -19.28
CA PHE A 24 -18.14 -15.98 -18.48
C PHE A 24 -18.63 -14.84 -17.56
N PHE A 25 -19.93 -14.54 -17.58
CA PHE A 25 -20.60 -13.53 -16.75
C PHE A 25 -21.53 -14.25 -15.76
N GLY A 26 -20.94 -14.89 -14.75
CA GLY A 26 -21.67 -15.52 -13.64
C GLY A 26 -20.93 -15.35 -12.32
N ASN A 27 -21.68 -15.20 -11.23
CA ASN A 27 -21.17 -15.10 -9.85
C ASN A 27 -20.81 -16.46 -9.22
N THR A 28 -20.87 -17.53 -10.00
CA THR A 28 -20.61 -18.88 -9.48
C THR A 28 -19.11 -19.14 -9.50
N ALA A 29 -18.46 -18.91 -8.35
CA ALA A 29 -17.11 -19.38 -8.12
C ALA A 29 -17.03 -20.89 -8.40
N GLY A 30 -16.06 -21.32 -9.21
CA GLY A 30 -15.83 -22.73 -9.54
C GLY A 30 -16.41 -23.23 -10.87
N GLN A 31 -17.06 -22.39 -11.67
CA GLN A 31 -17.45 -22.77 -13.03
C GLN A 31 -16.26 -22.64 -14.00
N GLU A 32 -15.60 -23.77 -14.28
CA GLU A 32 -14.50 -23.85 -15.25
C GLU A 32 -15.05 -23.94 -16.69
N VAL A 33 -14.44 -23.18 -17.61
CA VAL A 33 -14.70 -23.27 -19.06
C VAL A 33 -13.37 -23.45 -19.81
N GLY A 34 -13.40 -24.20 -20.91
CA GLY A 34 -12.22 -24.46 -21.73
C GLY A 34 -12.08 -23.42 -22.85
N VAL A 35 -10.86 -22.91 -23.06
CA VAL A 35 -10.51 -21.97 -24.14
C VAL A 35 -9.33 -22.52 -24.93
N LEU A 36 -9.44 -22.53 -26.25
CA LEU A 36 -8.38 -22.97 -27.15
C LEU A 36 -7.36 -21.85 -27.41
N ASP A 37 -6.07 -22.19 -27.36
CA ASP A 37 -4.97 -21.31 -27.75
C ASP A 37 -4.62 -21.44 -29.25
N PRO A 38 -3.63 -20.70 -29.78
CA PRO A 38 -3.22 -20.81 -31.18
C PRO A 38 -2.68 -22.19 -31.59
N SER A 39 -2.23 -22.99 -30.63
CA SER A 39 -1.75 -24.36 -30.85
C SER A 39 -2.88 -25.39 -30.84
N GLY A 40 -4.11 -24.99 -30.52
CA GLY A 40 -5.25 -25.88 -30.34
C GLY A 40 -5.29 -26.57 -28.98
N SER A 41 -4.44 -26.15 -28.04
CA SER A 41 -4.41 -26.69 -26.68
C SER A 41 -5.51 -26.05 -25.84
N ILE A 42 -6.21 -26.86 -25.04
CA ILE A 42 -7.26 -26.38 -24.14
C ILE A 42 -6.62 -25.81 -22.87
N HIS A 43 -6.96 -24.57 -22.55
CA HIS A 43 -6.69 -23.93 -21.27
C HIS A 43 -7.98 -23.79 -20.49
N ARG A 44 -7.94 -24.21 -19.23
CA ARG A 44 -9.08 -24.06 -18.32
C ARG A 44 -9.04 -22.68 -17.70
N VAL A 45 -10.13 -21.94 -17.83
CA VAL A 45 -10.26 -20.60 -17.30
C VAL A 45 -11.52 -20.51 -16.45
N MET A 46 -11.49 -19.63 -15.46
CA MET A 46 -12.59 -19.36 -14.54
C MET A 46 -12.91 -17.87 -14.57
N ALA A 47 -14.15 -17.50 -14.24
CA ALA A 47 -14.50 -16.10 -14.02
C ALA A 47 -13.62 -15.50 -12.92
N SER A 48 -12.97 -14.36 -13.22
CA SER A 48 -12.24 -13.58 -12.20
C SER A 48 -13.26 -13.07 -11.17
N GLY A 49 -12.93 -13.26 -9.89
CA GLY A 49 -13.85 -13.02 -8.76
C GLY A 49 -14.17 -11.55 -8.48
N ILE A 50 -13.44 -10.60 -9.07
CA ILE A 50 -13.75 -9.17 -8.94
C ILE A 50 -14.62 -8.70 -10.11
N GLN A 51 -15.80 -8.18 -9.78
CA GLN A 51 -16.76 -7.65 -10.73
C GLN A 51 -16.96 -6.16 -10.46
N THR A 52 -16.48 -5.30 -11.37
CA THR A 52 -16.79 -3.88 -11.34
C THR A 52 -17.81 -3.58 -12.45
N ILE A 53 -19.03 -3.23 -12.05
CA ILE A 53 -20.08 -2.79 -12.98
C ILE A 53 -20.12 -1.27 -12.93
N LEU A 54 -19.90 -0.63 -14.07
CA LEU A 54 -20.02 0.83 -14.16
C LEU A 54 -21.50 1.25 -14.09
N PRO A 55 -21.80 2.45 -13.56
CA PRO A 55 -23.10 3.07 -13.71
C PRO A 55 -23.53 3.12 -15.18
N ASN A 56 -24.84 3.21 -15.44
CA ASN A 56 -25.36 3.30 -16.80
C ASN A 56 -24.78 4.53 -17.54
N ILE A 57 -23.97 4.29 -18.56
CA ILE A 57 -23.35 5.34 -19.37
C ILE A 57 -24.34 5.72 -20.49
N PRO A 58 -24.76 7.00 -20.61
CA PRO A 58 -25.65 7.43 -21.68
C PRO A 58 -25.11 7.05 -23.07
N GLY A 59 -25.90 6.32 -23.87
CA GLY A 59 -25.56 5.88 -25.22
C GLY A 59 -24.73 4.59 -25.32
N VAL A 60 -24.18 4.09 -24.20
CA VAL A 60 -23.35 2.87 -24.16
C VAL A 60 -23.99 1.77 -23.31
N GLY A 61 -24.74 2.14 -22.27
CA GLY A 61 -25.34 1.21 -21.33
C GLY A 61 -24.43 0.90 -20.14
N VAL A 62 -24.74 -0.20 -19.45
CA VAL A 62 -23.96 -0.69 -18.30
C VAL A 62 -22.78 -1.51 -18.82
N VAL A 63 -21.56 -1.11 -18.48
CA VAL A 63 -20.32 -1.78 -18.93
C VAL A 63 -19.67 -2.51 -17.75
N ARG A 64 -19.32 -3.78 -17.96
CA ARG A 64 -18.48 -4.54 -17.02
C ARG A 64 -17.02 -4.21 -17.26
N GLN A 65 -16.30 -3.86 -16.20
CA GLN A 65 -14.84 -3.78 -16.21
C GLN A 65 -14.24 -4.99 -15.49
N ARG A 66 -13.16 -5.55 -16.08
CA ARG A 66 -12.33 -6.59 -15.45
C ARG A 66 -11.18 -6.00 -14.64
N TRP A 67 -10.70 -4.84 -15.04
CA TRP A 67 -9.70 -4.06 -14.30
C TRP A 67 -10.37 -2.78 -13.87
N PRO A 68 -10.53 -2.53 -12.55
CA PRO A 68 -11.11 -1.29 -12.10
C PRO A 68 -10.18 -0.14 -12.53
N ILE A 69 -10.77 0.88 -13.14
CA ILE A 69 -10.06 2.13 -13.44
C ILE A 69 -10.11 2.96 -12.17
N TYR A 70 -8.96 3.07 -11.53
CA TYR A 70 -8.81 3.90 -10.34
C TYR A 70 -8.18 5.25 -10.70
N PRO A 71 -8.56 6.34 -10.01
CA PRO A 71 -7.87 7.61 -10.15
C PRO A 71 -6.40 7.47 -9.72
N LEU A 72 -5.48 7.85 -10.62
CA LEU A 72 -4.00 7.74 -10.45
C LEU A 72 -3.45 8.45 -9.21
N HIS A 73 -4.20 9.38 -8.62
CA HIS A 73 -3.70 10.28 -7.59
C HIS A 73 -4.04 9.88 -6.15
N ARG A 74 -4.85 8.83 -5.92
CA ARG A 74 -5.14 8.36 -4.54
C ARG A 74 -5.41 6.85 -4.41
N GLU A 75 -6.01 6.21 -5.42
CA GLU A 75 -6.54 4.83 -5.28
C GLU A 75 -6.01 3.86 -6.36
N GLY A 76 -5.32 4.38 -7.39
CA GLY A 76 -4.85 3.57 -8.51
C GLY A 76 -3.49 2.91 -8.36
N ASP A 77 -2.74 3.31 -7.34
CA ASP A 77 -1.50 2.64 -6.97
C ASP A 77 -1.80 1.24 -6.39
N SER A 78 -0.89 0.29 -6.61
CA SER A 78 -1.04 -1.07 -6.05
C SER A 78 -1.17 -1.03 -4.53
N VAL A 79 -0.50 -0.06 -3.90
CA VAL A 79 -0.54 0.18 -2.46
C VAL A 79 -1.95 0.52 -1.98
N GLY A 80 -2.69 1.37 -2.69
CA GLY A 80 -4.07 1.74 -2.31
C GLY A 80 -5.02 0.54 -2.35
N LYS A 81 -4.88 -0.31 -3.37
CA LYS A 81 -5.70 -1.53 -3.50
C LYS A 81 -5.43 -2.55 -2.40
N GLU A 82 -4.16 -2.66 -1.98
CA GLU A 82 -3.76 -3.53 -0.88
C GLU A 82 -4.27 -2.99 0.47
N ALA A 83 -4.22 -1.67 0.68
CA ALA A 83 -4.76 -1.02 1.87
C ALA A 83 -6.29 -1.17 1.97
N ASP A 84 -7.02 -0.95 0.89
CA ASP A 84 -8.47 -1.12 0.85
C ASP A 84 -8.88 -2.58 1.04
N ALA A 85 -8.15 -3.52 0.44
CA ALA A 85 -8.38 -4.94 0.65
C ALA A 85 -8.15 -5.36 2.11
N LEU A 86 -7.11 -4.82 2.75
CA LEU A 86 -6.83 -5.06 4.16
C LEU A 86 -7.95 -4.48 5.05
N LEU A 87 -8.38 -3.25 4.77
CA LEU A 87 -9.46 -2.58 5.50
C LEU A 87 -10.78 -3.38 5.40
N GLU A 88 -11.12 -3.85 4.20
CA GLU A 88 -12.29 -4.69 3.96
C GLU A 88 -12.20 -6.00 4.74
N MET A 89 -11.04 -6.67 4.72
CA MET A 89 -10.81 -7.87 5.52
C MET A 89 -11.04 -7.61 7.01
N MET A 90 -10.49 -6.51 7.55
CA MET A 90 -10.63 -6.13 8.96
C MET A 90 -12.08 -5.85 9.35
N ASN A 91 -12.82 -5.12 8.51
CA ASN A 91 -14.23 -4.81 8.74
C ASN A 91 -15.12 -6.06 8.65
N HIS A 92 -14.74 -7.03 7.83
CA HIS A 92 -15.50 -8.25 7.56
C HIS A 92 -14.81 -9.52 8.08
N MET A 93 -14.10 -9.39 9.21
CA MET A 93 -13.21 -10.42 9.75
C MET A 93 -13.90 -11.77 10.02
N SER A 94 -15.15 -11.76 10.50
CA SER A 94 -15.91 -12.98 10.75
C SER A 94 -16.31 -13.71 9.46
N SER A 95 -16.73 -12.96 8.43
CA SER A 95 -17.14 -13.51 7.13
C SER A 95 -15.96 -13.90 6.25
N MET A 96 -14.80 -13.26 6.43
CA MET A 96 -13.58 -13.51 5.67
C MET A 96 -12.56 -14.35 6.46
N SER A 97 -13.01 -15.02 7.53
CA SER A 97 -12.17 -15.83 8.44
C SER A 97 -11.33 -16.90 7.75
N THR A 98 -11.71 -17.35 6.55
CA THR A 98 -10.92 -18.29 5.73
C THR A 98 -9.72 -17.65 5.02
N LEU A 99 -9.74 -16.34 4.79
CA LEU A 99 -8.61 -15.57 4.27
C LEU A 99 -7.60 -15.25 5.38
N TYR A 100 -8.08 -15.23 6.63
CA TYR A 100 -7.23 -15.22 7.81
C TYR A 100 -6.68 -16.62 8.05
N GLN A 101 -5.59 -16.95 7.35
CA GLN A 101 -4.83 -18.14 7.71
C GLN A 101 -4.28 -17.92 9.12
N ALA A 102 -4.83 -18.63 10.11
CA ALA A 102 -4.21 -18.70 11.43
C ALA A 102 -2.75 -19.10 11.19
N PRO A 103 -1.76 -18.31 11.65
CA PRO A 103 -0.38 -18.56 11.31
C PRO A 103 -0.01 -19.94 11.84
N THR A 104 0.26 -20.89 10.94
CA THR A 104 0.83 -22.20 11.27
C THR A 104 2.32 -22.02 11.57
N VAL A 105 2.65 -21.13 12.50
CA VAL A 105 4.02 -20.88 12.93
C VAL A 105 4.10 -21.31 14.39
N GLN A 106 4.47 -22.58 14.61
CA GLN A 106 5.04 -23.05 15.88
C GLN A 106 6.47 -22.48 16.06
N GLY A 107 6.59 -21.16 15.99
CA GLY A 107 7.79 -20.40 16.31
C GLY A 107 7.40 -19.31 17.29
N LYS A 108 8.31 -18.92 18.18
CA LYS A 108 8.11 -17.74 19.03
C LYS A 108 7.60 -16.60 18.14
N HIS A 109 6.42 -16.08 18.45
CA HIS A 109 5.93 -14.85 17.85
C HIS A 109 6.95 -13.76 18.17
N ASP A 110 7.81 -13.41 17.22
CA ASP A 110 8.37 -12.07 17.19
C ASP A 110 7.20 -11.17 16.81
N THR A 111 6.51 -10.65 17.82
CA THR A 111 5.62 -9.51 17.65
C THR A 111 6.47 -8.42 17.02
N VAL A 112 6.32 -8.19 15.73
CA VAL A 112 6.96 -7.05 15.06
C VAL A 112 6.48 -5.81 15.81
N LYS A 113 7.40 -5.17 16.54
CA LYS A 113 7.08 -3.94 17.25
C LYS A 113 6.72 -2.89 16.19
N PRO A 114 5.63 -2.13 16.38
CA PRO A 114 5.23 -1.12 15.42
C PRO A 114 6.31 -0.05 15.29
N ASP A 115 6.35 0.60 14.13
CA ASP A 115 7.21 1.75 13.92
C ASP A 115 6.86 2.89 14.88
N LEU A 116 7.88 3.62 15.32
CA LEU A 116 7.75 4.76 16.20
C LEU A 116 7.57 6.02 15.35
N GLN A 117 6.56 6.83 15.68
CA GLN A 117 6.29 8.10 15.01
C GLN A 117 6.90 9.25 15.80
N PHE A 118 7.55 10.16 15.09
CA PHE A 118 8.11 11.39 15.65
C PHE A 118 7.65 12.59 14.84
N ARG A 119 7.45 13.71 15.53
CA ARG A 119 7.13 15.00 14.93
C ARG A 119 8.24 16.00 15.19
N LEU A 120 8.65 16.73 14.17
CA LEU A 120 9.59 17.85 14.27
C LEU A 120 8.88 19.10 14.80
N ASN A 121 9.58 19.90 15.61
CA ASN A 121 9.01 21.16 16.12
C ASN A 121 8.68 22.11 14.96
N PRO A 122 7.54 22.83 14.98
CA PRO A 122 7.16 23.74 13.90
C PRO A 122 8.23 24.81 13.57
N SER A 123 8.44 25.06 12.28
CA SER A 123 9.32 26.09 11.74
C SER A 123 8.51 27.22 11.12
N GLN A 124 9.07 28.42 11.07
CA GLN A 124 8.52 29.58 10.36
C GLN A 124 9.50 30.12 9.29
N THR A 125 10.47 29.28 8.88
CA THR A 125 11.49 29.68 7.91
C THR A 125 10.88 29.77 6.52
N ASP A 126 11.10 30.91 5.84
CA ASP A 126 10.62 31.19 4.49
C ASP A 126 11.80 31.27 3.51
N PRO A 127 11.80 30.51 2.39
CA PRO A 127 10.79 29.51 1.99
C PRO A 127 10.92 28.20 2.77
N PRO A 128 9.81 27.48 3.06
CA PRO A 128 8.47 27.64 2.47
C PRO A 128 7.47 28.48 3.28
N GLY A 129 7.73 28.76 4.56
CA GLY A 129 6.77 29.44 5.44
C GLY A 129 6.50 28.62 6.72
N PRO A 130 5.44 28.92 7.48
CA PRO A 130 5.07 28.14 8.66
C PRO A 130 4.71 26.69 8.32
N HIS A 131 5.51 25.72 8.77
CA HIS A 131 5.32 24.29 8.50
C HIS A 131 5.94 23.39 9.59
N ASP A 132 5.58 22.11 9.55
CA ASP A 132 6.15 21.05 10.39
C ASP A 132 6.19 19.71 9.63
N HIS A 133 7.00 18.79 10.13
CA HIS A 133 7.21 17.48 9.52
C HIS A 133 7.07 16.37 10.54
N GLU A 134 6.80 15.17 10.07
CA GLU A 134 6.86 13.94 10.83
C GLU A 134 7.74 12.91 10.13
N PHE A 135 8.20 11.90 10.88
CA PHE A 135 8.89 10.75 10.33
C PHE A 135 8.62 9.51 11.17
N PHE A 136 8.80 8.35 10.55
CA PHE A 136 8.65 7.05 11.17
C PHE A 136 10.02 6.35 11.25
N VAL A 137 10.28 5.68 12.37
CA VAL A 137 11.48 4.86 12.57
C VAL A 137 11.05 3.45 12.93
N SER A 138 11.60 2.44 12.25
CA SER A 138 11.33 1.06 12.64
C SER A 138 11.80 0.80 14.07
N ALA A 139 11.06 -0.03 14.81
CA ALA A 139 11.45 -0.35 16.18
C ALA A 139 12.85 -1.00 16.27
N SER A 140 13.25 -1.77 15.25
CA SER A 140 14.59 -2.35 15.15
C SER A 140 15.67 -1.29 14.93
N ASP A 141 15.44 -0.32 14.04
CA ASP A 141 16.40 0.75 13.81
C ASP A 141 16.52 1.66 15.03
N TRP A 142 15.41 1.91 15.72
CA TRP A 142 15.44 2.63 16.99
C TRP A 142 16.24 1.90 18.06
N GLU A 143 16.08 0.58 18.19
CA GLU A 143 16.90 -0.23 19.09
C GLU A 143 18.38 -0.19 18.71
N ASP A 144 18.71 -0.21 17.42
CA ASP A 144 20.08 -0.13 16.93
C ASP A 144 20.68 1.27 17.17
N LEU A 145 19.90 2.33 17.03
CA LEU A 145 20.30 3.69 17.39
C LEU A 145 20.59 3.80 18.90
N ILE A 146 19.62 3.42 19.74
CA ILE A 146 19.69 3.61 21.19
C ILE A 146 20.73 2.68 21.84
N ASN A 147 20.78 1.41 21.44
CA ASN A 147 21.57 0.40 22.15
C ASN A 147 22.93 0.12 21.49
N LYS A 148 23.03 0.27 20.17
CA LYS A 148 24.24 -0.04 19.41
C LYS A 148 24.94 1.22 18.87
N ASN A 149 24.35 2.40 19.08
CA ASN A 149 24.87 3.68 18.58
C ASN A 149 25.10 3.65 17.06
N VAL A 150 24.19 2.99 16.34
CA VAL A 150 24.18 2.94 14.87
C VAL A 150 23.41 4.15 14.35
N MET A 151 23.98 4.86 13.37
CA MET A 151 23.28 5.97 12.72
C MET A 151 22.14 5.45 11.85
N VAL A 152 20.96 6.05 11.98
CA VAL A 152 19.75 5.65 11.27
C VAL A 152 19.33 6.75 10.31
N ARG A 153 18.97 6.39 9.08
CA ARG A 153 18.47 7.34 8.08
C ARG A 153 16.97 7.20 7.94
N VAL A 154 16.23 8.30 8.07
CA VAL A 154 14.77 8.36 7.93
C VAL A 154 14.37 9.42 6.93
N GLN A 155 13.16 9.31 6.37
CA GLN A 155 12.59 10.31 5.48
C GLN A 155 11.45 11.02 6.21
N THR A 156 11.42 12.35 6.15
CA THR A 156 10.32 13.14 6.68
C THR A 156 9.17 13.23 5.69
N SER A 157 7.98 13.51 6.21
CA SER A 157 6.77 13.85 5.45
C SER A 157 6.10 15.06 6.09
N PRO A 158 5.36 15.88 5.34
CA PRO A 158 4.54 16.94 5.91
C PRO A 158 3.58 16.38 6.96
N SER A 159 3.39 17.08 8.08
CA SER A 159 2.40 16.65 9.06
C SER A 159 0.97 16.83 8.50
N GLU A 160 0.05 15.94 8.88
CA GLU A 160 -1.35 16.04 8.46
C GLU A 160 -1.96 17.40 8.85
N GLY A 161 -2.51 18.12 7.87
CA GLY A 161 -3.19 19.41 8.09
C GLY A 161 -2.33 20.65 7.93
N SER A 162 -1.03 20.50 7.66
CA SER A 162 -0.19 21.61 7.18
C SER A 162 -0.55 21.93 5.72
N GLN A 163 -0.76 23.22 5.39
CA GLN A 163 -1.27 23.65 4.06
C GLN A 163 -0.24 23.60 2.93
N GLU A 164 0.94 23.03 3.16
CA GLU A 164 2.07 23.06 2.22
C GLU A 164 2.64 21.65 2.02
N GLU A 165 2.00 20.88 1.14
CA GLU A 165 2.37 19.47 0.81
C GLU A 165 3.73 19.31 0.07
N SER A 166 4.65 20.27 0.09
CA SER A 166 5.60 20.37 -1.02
C SER A 166 7.05 19.91 -0.80
N HIS A 167 7.50 19.59 0.42
CA HIS A 167 8.88 19.10 0.58
C HIS A 167 9.10 18.09 1.72
N SER A 168 10.14 17.28 1.55
CA SER A 168 10.58 16.24 2.49
C SER A 168 12.10 16.26 2.59
N HIS A 169 12.62 15.75 3.71
CA HIS A 169 14.04 15.64 4.00
C HIS A 169 14.46 14.22 4.31
N TYR A 170 15.73 13.91 4.10
CA TYR A 170 16.37 12.75 4.69
C TYR A 170 17.12 13.15 5.96
N LEU A 171 16.70 12.64 7.12
CA LEU A 171 17.41 12.86 8.37
C LEU A 171 18.35 11.70 8.67
N GLU A 172 19.56 12.01 9.13
CA GLU A 172 20.45 11.04 9.78
C GLU A 172 20.36 11.27 11.29
N LEU A 173 19.85 10.30 12.04
CA LEU A 173 19.75 10.31 13.48
C LEU A 173 21.01 9.70 14.10
N ALA A 174 21.51 10.33 15.16
CA ALA A 174 22.62 9.83 15.96
C ALA A 174 22.35 10.04 17.45
N LEU A 175 23.02 9.28 18.32
CA LEU A 175 23.02 9.59 19.75
C LEU A 175 24.04 10.68 20.04
N ASP A 176 23.59 11.73 20.73
CA ASP A 176 24.50 12.71 21.30
C ASP A 176 25.38 12.06 22.38
N ARG A 177 26.70 12.31 22.31
CA ARG A 177 27.69 11.65 23.18
C ARG A 177 27.62 12.10 24.64
N HIS A 178 26.98 13.25 24.92
CA HIS A 178 26.99 13.85 26.26
C HIS A 178 25.66 13.61 26.97
N THR A 179 24.55 13.77 26.26
CA THR A 179 23.20 13.63 26.79
C THR A 179 22.64 12.23 26.59
N HIS A 180 23.26 11.39 25.75
CA HIS A 180 22.76 10.08 25.34
C HIS A 180 21.34 10.13 24.76
N LYS A 181 20.96 11.28 24.18
CA LYS A 181 19.67 11.47 23.53
C LYS A 181 19.81 11.39 22.02
N PRO A 182 18.83 10.80 21.31
CA PRO A 182 18.72 10.91 19.87
C PRO A 182 18.67 12.37 19.43
N VAL A 183 19.48 12.71 18.44
CA VAL A 183 19.55 14.05 17.83
C VAL A 183 19.66 13.92 16.31
N ILE A 184 19.27 14.98 15.60
CA ILE A 184 19.45 15.09 14.16
C ILE A 184 20.92 15.41 13.89
N ASN A 185 21.65 14.49 13.27
CA ASN A 185 23.05 14.68 12.90
C ASN A 185 23.20 15.40 11.55
N LYS A 186 22.39 14.98 10.56
CA LYS A 186 22.34 15.58 9.22
C LYS A 186 20.92 15.67 8.71
N CYS A 187 20.73 16.63 7.82
CA CYS A 187 19.52 16.82 7.06
C CYS A 187 19.92 16.94 5.59
N ASP A 188 19.42 16.02 4.77
CA ASP A 188 19.84 15.75 3.40
C ASP A 188 21.36 15.51 3.31
N GLU A 189 22.10 16.47 2.78
CA GLU A 189 23.56 16.44 2.65
C GLU A 189 24.25 17.52 3.50
N GLN A 190 23.47 18.30 4.28
CA GLN A 190 23.99 19.36 5.11
C GLN A 190 24.29 18.86 6.53
N ASN A 191 25.48 19.23 7.02
CA ASN A 191 25.89 18.88 8.37
C ASN A 191 25.22 19.78 9.40
N HIS A 192 24.71 19.15 10.45
CA HIS A 192 24.34 19.69 11.76
C HIS A 192 23.01 20.41 11.98
N HIS A 193 22.21 20.78 10.99
CA HIS A 193 20.84 21.28 11.23
C HIS A 193 19.97 21.06 9.99
N CYS A 194 18.65 20.89 10.15
CA CYS A 194 17.78 21.04 8.98
C CYS A 194 17.78 22.50 8.52
N TRP A 195 17.98 22.68 7.23
CA TRP A 195 18.12 24.00 6.63
C TRP A 195 16.79 24.76 6.60
N ASP A 196 15.67 24.06 6.72
CA ASP A 196 14.30 24.61 6.80
C ASP A 196 13.87 24.95 8.25
N GLY A 197 14.78 24.83 9.23
CA GLY A 197 14.60 25.39 10.58
C GLY A 197 14.23 24.38 11.66
N HIS A 198 14.09 23.09 11.35
CA HIS A 198 13.85 22.05 12.35
C HIS A 198 15.13 21.66 13.09
N ARG A 199 15.07 21.63 14.42
CA ARG A 199 16.22 21.34 15.30
C ARG A 199 16.02 20.16 16.23
N GLU A 200 14.77 19.88 16.55
CA GLU A 200 14.37 18.93 17.57
C GLU A 200 13.08 18.22 17.13
N PHE A 201 12.89 17.01 17.64
CA PHE A 201 11.71 16.20 17.42
C PHE A 201 11.19 15.62 18.74
N GLU A 202 9.91 15.28 18.77
CA GLU A 202 9.22 14.64 19.88
C GLU A 202 8.52 13.36 19.43
N GLU A 203 8.48 12.34 20.29
CA GLU A 203 7.72 11.11 20.01
C GLU A 203 6.22 11.38 20.08
N VAL A 204 5.49 10.99 19.04
CA VAL A 204 4.04 11.09 19.02
C VAL A 204 3.47 9.91 19.79
N THR A 205 3.10 10.16 21.05
CA THR A 205 2.44 9.16 21.88
C THR A 205 0.93 9.29 21.74
N TYR A 206 0.30 8.33 21.07
CA TYR A 206 -1.15 8.24 21.08
C TYR A 206 -1.60 7.68 22.43
N PRO A 207 -2.51 8.35 23.15
CA PRO A 207 -3.13 7.73 24.31
C PRO A 207 -3.86 6.45 23.83
N LEU A 208 -3.43 5.30 24.35
CA LEU A 208 -4.12 4.04 24.16
C LEU A 208 -5.53 4.21 24.76
N PHE A 209 -6.55 4.17 23.91
CA PHE A 209 -7.96 4.14 24.32
C PHE A 209 -8.33 2.77 24.90
#